data_AF-K1T1G7-F1
#
_entry.id   AF-K1T1G7-F1
#
_cell.length_a   1.000
_cell.length_b   1.000
_cell.length_c   1.000
_cell.angle_alpha   90.00
_cell.angle_beta   90.00
_cell.angle_gamma   90.00
#
_symmetry.space_group_name_H-M   'P 1'
#
loop_
_entity.id
_entity.type
_entity.pdbx_description
1 polymer ?
#
loop_
_entity_poly.entity_id
_entity_poly.type
_entity_poly.pdbx_seq_one_letter_code
_entity_poly.pdbx_strand_id
1 'polypeptide(L)'
;QCDVDVIGTRSLLCEVELIQIVERVFRTLGINVSLKVNNRKILYGIAETIGHADKMIDITVAIDKLEKIGLEAVKAELTERGIGSDAIEKLQPILELTGDNERKLAVLRDVIGASAVGLEGISEMETIFGYVNRLGVELPIELDFSLARGLNYIRERFSKSRRSTSPSGRSAAADATTT
;
A
#
# COMPACT_ATOMS: atom_id res chain seq x y z
N GLN A 1 -19.41 -13.18 -2.43
CA GLN A 1 -18.95 -11.79 -2.65
C GLN A 1 -19.68 -10.92 -1.63
N CYS A 2 -18.99 -10.04 -0.91
CA CYS A 2 -19.58 -9.14 0.08
C CYS A 2 -18.97 -7.77 -0.19
N ASP A 3 -19.72 -6.92 -0.88
CA ASP A 3 -19.25 -5.62 -1.36
C ASP A 3 -19.86 -4.51 -0.50
N VAL A 4 -19.05 -3.51 -0.14
CA VAL A 4 -19.47 -2.32 0.58
C VAL A 4 -19.04 -1.12 -0.25
N ASP A 5 -20.02 -0.39 -0.78
CA ASP A 5 -19.79 0.76 -1.64
C ASP A 5 -20.32 2.04 -0.99
N VAL A 6 -19.53 3.11 -1.08
CA VAL A 6 -19.94 4.47 -0.71
C VAL A 6 -20.13 5.27 -1.98
N ILE A 7 -21.33 5.83 -2.19
CA ILE A 7 -21.68 6.61 -3.39
C ILE A 7 -22.04 8.05 -2.97
N GLY A 8 -21.56 9.03 -3.74
CA GLY A 8 -22.02 10.42 -3.63
C GLY A 8 -21.21 11.31 -2.68
N THR A 9 -20.06 10.86 -2.18
CA THR A 9 -19.16 11.67 -1.34
C THR A 9 -17.71 11.42 -1.70
N ARG A 10 -16.88 12.46 -1.55
CA ARG A 10 -15.41 12.43 -1.70
C ARG A 10 -14.71 12.58 -0.35
N SER A 11 -15.43 12.39 0.75
CA SER A 11 -14.91 12.58 2.09
C SER A 11 -13.95 11.44 2.47
N LEU A 12 -12.76 11.80 2.96
CA LEU A 12 -11.82 10.84 3.53
C LEU A 12 -12.38 10.11 4.76
N LEU A 13 -13.41 10.67 5.41
CA LEU A 13 -14.09 9.99 6.53
C LEU A 13 -14.75 8.68 6.08
N CYS A 14 -15.17 8.58 4.82
CA CYS A 14 -15.74 7.35 4.28
C CYS A 14 -14.67 6.25 4.18
N GLU A 15 -13.45 6.60 3.76
CA GLU A 15 -12.32 5.65 3.77
C GLU A 15 -12.02 5.16 5.19
N VAL A 16 -12.05 6.06 6.17
CA VAL A 16 -11.85 5.72 7.59
C VAL A 16 -12.98 4.83 8.12
N GLU A 17 -14.22 5.04 7.70
CA GLU A 17 -15.36 4.20 8.06
C GLU A 17 -15.23 2.80 7.45
N LEU A 18 -14.82 2.69 6.19
CA LEU A 18 -14.54 1.39 5.55
C LEU A 18 -13.46 0.61 6.29
N ILE A 19 -12.38 1.28 6.71
CA ILE A 19 -11.32 0.68 7.54
C ILE A 19 -11.89 0.12 8.85
N GLN A 20 -12.76 0.87 9.53
CA GLN A 20 -13.40 0.40 10.77
C GLN A 20 -14.35 -0.78 10.53
N ILE A 21 -15.07 -0.80 9.41
CA ILE A 21 -15.92 -1.93 9.03
C ILE A 21 -15.06 -3.17 8.84
N VAL A 22 -13.96 -3.07 8.07
CA VAL A 22 -13.00 -4.15 7.85
C VAL A 22 -12.45 -4.66 9.17
N GLU A 23 -11.95 -3.76 10.03
CA GLU A 23 -11.45 -4.11 11.37
C GLU A 23 -12.51 -4.86 12.18
N ARG A 24 -13.74 -4.33 12.25
CA ARG A 24 -14.83 -4.94 13.02
C ARG A 24 -15.18 -6.33 12.51
N VAL A 25 -15.30 -6.51 11.21
CA VAL A 25 -15.61 -7.80 10.60
C VAL A 25 -14.53 -8.83 10.95
N PHE A 26 -13.25 -8.53 10.70
CA PHE A 26 -12.17 -9.48 10.94
C PHE A 26 -11.91 -9.74 12.42
N ARG A 27 -12.07 -8.72 13.27
CA ARG A 27 -12.04 -8.88 14.73
C ARG A 27 -13.15 -9.79 15.22
N THR A 28 -14.39 -9.61 14.73
CA THR A 28 -15.53 -10.48 15.10
C THR A 28 -15.31 -11.93 14.64
N LEU A 29 -14.67 -12.12 13.49
CA LEU A 29 -14.30 -13.45 13.00
C LEU A 29 -13.10 -14.06 13.75
N GLY A 30 -12.39 -13.30 14.59
CA GLY A 30 -11.19 -13.74 15.29
C GLY A 30 -10.01 -14.00 14.37
N ILE A 31 -9.95 -13.32 13.21
CA ILE A 31 -8.91 -13.51 12.21
C ILE A 31 -7.98 -12.29 12.24
N ASN A 32 -6.68 -12.56 12.42
CA ASN A 32 -5.66 -11.53 12.33
C ASN A 32 -5.36 -11.24 10.85
N VAL A 33 -5.58 -10.01 10.44
CA VAL A 33 -5.29 -9.51 9.09
C VAL A 33 -4.48 -8.23 9.18
N SER A 34 -3.73 -7.92 8.13
CA SER A 34 -3.21 -6.58 7.90
C SER A 34 -3.85 -5.98 6.65
N LEU A 35 -4.04 -4.67 6.70
CA LEU A 35 -4.71 -3.90 5.68
C LEU A 35 -3.68 -3.10 4.87
N LYS A 36 -3.51 -3.45 3.59
CA LYS A 36 -2.70 -2.67 2.66
C LYS A 36 -3.56 -1.64 1.94
N VAL A 37 -3.13 -0.38 1.98
CA VAL A 37 -3.81 0.77 1.36
C VAL A 37 -2.86 1.52 0.45
N ASN A 38 -3.43 2.20 -0.54
CA ASN A 38 -2.70 3.07 -1.46
C ASN A 38 -3.59 4.22 -1.93
N ASN A 39 -2.99 5.26 -2.48
CA ASN A 39 -3.70 6.37 -3.09
C ASN A 39 -3.26 6.54 -4.55
N ARG A 40 -4.21 6.53 -5.50
CA ARG A 40 -3.88 6.68 -6.92
C ARG A 40 -3.24 8.04 -7.24
N LYS A 41 -3.51 9.09 -6.45
CA LYS A 41 -2.85 10.39 -6.60
C LYS A 41 -1.34 10.28 -6.37
N ILE A 42 -0.90 9.41 -5.46
CA ILE A 42 0.52 9.09 -5.26
C ILE A 42 1.07 8.42 -6.53
N LEU A 43 0.40 7.39 -7.05
CA LEU A 43 0.82 6.73 -8.29
C LEU A 43 0.88 7.69 -9.49
N TYR A 44 -0.04 8.65 -9.54
CA TYR A 44 -0.04 9.71 -10.55
C TYR A 44 1.16 10.65 -10.36
N GLY A 45 1.42 11.10 -9.14
CA GLY A 45 2.55 11.96 -8.83
C GLY A 45 3.90 11.31 -9.13
N ILE A 46 4.01 9.99 -8.95
CA ILE A 46 5.16 9.20 -9.38
C ILE A 46 5.33 9.31 -10.91
N ALA A 47 4.28 9.04 -11.68
CA ALA A 47 4.33 9.09 -13.14
C ALA A 47 4.62 10.52 -13.68
N GLU A 48 4.06 11.55 -13.04
CA GLU A 48 4.29 12.95 -13.38
C GLU A 48 5.74 13.38 -13.11
N THR A 49 6.29 13.01 -11.96
CA THR A 49 7.66 13.38 -11.54
C THR A 49 8.73 12.82 -12.49
N ILE A 50 8.48 11.65 -13.07
CA ILE A 50 9.40 11.03 -14.03
C ILE A 50 9.15 11.47 -15.48
N GLY A 51 8.19 12.37 -15.72
CA GLY A 51 7.87 12.90 -17.05
C GLY A 51 7.11 11.93 -17.95
N HIS A 52 6.47 10.91 -17.38
CA HIS A 52 5.76 9.85 -18.12
C HIS A 52 4.32 9.68 -17.64
N ALA A 53 3.62 10.79 -17.40
CA ALA A 53 2.21 10.77 -17.00
C ALA A 53 1.29 10.06 -18.04
N ASP A 54 1.67 10.10 -19.31
CA ASP A 54 1.04 9.38 -20.41
C ASP A 54 1.15 7.85 -20.28
N LYS A 55 2.19 7.36 -19.58
CA LYS A 55 2.46 5.94 -19.33
C LYS A 55 2.06 5.49 -17.93
N MET A 56 1.14 6.21 -17.27
CA MET A 56 0.70 5.88 -15.91
C MET A 56 0.27 4.41 -15.77
N ILE A 57 -0.51 3.89 -16.73
CA ILE A 57 -1.00 2.51 -16.70
C ILE A 57 0.17 1.53 -16.75
N ASP A 58 1.13 1.77 -17.65
CA ASP A 58 2.32 0.94 -17.80
C ASP A 58 3.18 0.90 -16.54
N ILE A 59 3.40 2.08 -15.94
CA ILE A 59 4.16 2.23 -14.70
C ILE A 59 3.46 1.47 -13.56
N THR A 60 2.16 1.70 -13.37
CA THR A 60 1.39 1.03 -12.30
C THR A 60 1.39 -0.49 -12.46
N VAL A 61 1.25 -1.01 -13.68
CA VAL A 61 1.32 -2.46 -13.95
C VAL A 61 2.70 -3.02 -13.61
N ALA A 62 3.78 -2.32 -13.94
CA ALA A 62 5.12 -2.76 -13.59
C ALA A 62 5.34 -2.75 -12.06
N ILE A 63 4.85 -1.73 -11.36
CA ILE A 63 4.95 -1.66 -9.88
C ILE A 63 4.13 -2.78 -9.20
N ASP A 64 2.95 -3.17 -9.70
CA ASP A 64 2.20 -4.34 -9.16
C ASP A 64 2.95 -5.66 -9.29
N LYS A 65 3.89 -5.76 -10.23
CA LYS A 65 4.74 -6.93 -10.40
C LYS A 65 5.95 -6.93 -9.47
N LEU A 66 6.26 -5.83 -8.78
CA LEU A 66 7.46 -5.70 -7.94
C LEU A 66 7.58 -6.82 -6.91
N GLU A 67 6.50 -7.15 -6.19
CA GLU A 67 6.49 -8.26 -5.22
C GLU A 67 6.71 -9.64 -5.87
N LYS A 68 6.47 -9.79 -7.18
CA LYS A 68 6.47 -11.08 -7.89
C LYS A 68 7.75 -11.32 -8.69
N ILE A 69 8.22 -10.32 -9.42
CA ILE A 69 9.35 -10.45 -10.35
C ILE A 69 10.63 -9.77 -9.83
N GLY A 70 10.51 -8.98 -8.75
CA GLY A 70 11.63 -8.26 -8.15
C GLY A 70 12.02 -6.99 -8.91
N LEU A 71 12.90 -6.21 -8.28
CA LEU A 71 13.29 -4.87 -8.73
C LEU A 71 13.92 -4.86 -10.14
N GLU A 72 14.89 -5.73 -10.38
CA GLU A 72 15.66 -5.72 -11.63
C GLU A 72 14.78 -6.07 -12.85
N ALA A 73 13.84 -7.02 -12.70
CA ALA A 73 12.89 -7.34 -13.74
C ALA A 73 11.87 -6.22 -13.98
N VAL A 74 11.45 -5.50 -12.93
CA VAL A 74 10.62 -4.30 -13.06
C VAL A 74 11.35 -3.19 -13.81
N LYS A 75 12.63 -2.94 -13.50
CA LYS A 75 13.45 -1.95 -14.22
C LYS A 75 13.58 -2.30 -15.71
N ALA A 76 13.83 -3.56 -16.03
CA ALA A 76 13.89 -4.04 -17.41
C ALA A 76 12.55 -3.81 -18.14
N GLU A 77 11.43 -4.16 -17.50
CA GLU A 77 10.09 -3.98 -18.07
C GLU A 77 9.75 -2.50 -18.29
N LEU A 78 10.12 -1.60 -17.37
CA LEU A 78 9.95 -0.15 -17.54
C LEU A 78 10.79 0.36 -18.74
N THR A 79 12.01 -0.15 -18.89
CA THR A 79 12.90 0.20 -20.02
C THR A 79 12.30 -0.24 -21.35
N GLU A 80 11.79 -1.48 -21.43
CA GLU A 80 11.12 -2.01 -22.63
C GLU A 80 9.88 -1.21 -23.02
N ARG A 81 9.18 -0.64 -22.03
CA ARG A 81 8.04 0.26 -22.23
C ARG A 81 8.45 1.70 -22.59
N GLY A 82 9.74 1.94 -22.81
CA GLY A 82 10.29 3.22 -23.26
C GLY A 82 10.34 4.28 -22.17
N ILE A 83 10.59 3.87 -20.93
CA ILE A 83 10.92 4.78 -19.83
C ILE A 83 12.45 4.88 -19.78
N GLY A 84 12.97 6.11 -19.83
CA GLY A 84 14.42 6.35 -19.86
C GLY A 84 15.12 5.92 -18.56
N SER A 85 16.42 5.64 -18.64
CA SER A 85 17.25 5.31 -17.48
C SER A 85 17.13 6.34 -16.36
N ASP A 86 17.16 7.63 -16.71
CA ASP A 86 17.07 8.74 -15.75
C ASP A 86 15.73 8.74 -14.99
N ALA A 87 14.65 8.32 -15.64
CA ALA A 87 13.34 8.18 -15.02
C ALA A 87 13.29 6.96 -14.09
N ILE A 88 13.93 5.85 -14.47
CA ILE A 88 14.02 4.64 -13.65
C ILE A 88 14.88 4.89 -12.41
N GLU A 89 15.99 5.63 -12.52
CA GLU A 89 16.82 6.02 -11.38
C GLU A 89 16.03 6.87 -10.37
N LYS A 90 15.18 7.79 -10.86
CA LYS A 90 14.27 8.56 -9.98
C LYS A 90 13.22 7.69 -9.29
N LEU A 91 12.82 6.56 -9.89
CA LEU A 91 11.89 5.61 -9.26
C LEU A 91 12.55 4.70 -8.23
N GLN A 92 13.86 4.47 -8.33
CA GLN A 92 14.56 3.50 -7.50
C GLN A 92 14.31 3.69 -5.98
N PRO A 93 14.35 4.90 -5.41
CA PRO A 93 14.07 5.11 -3.99
C PRO A 93 12.64 4.72 -3.58
N ILE A 94 11.68 4.80 -4.51
CA ILE A 94 10.30 4.38 -4.29
C ILE A 94 10.20 2.86 -4.40
N LEU A 95 10.82 2.25 -5.40
CA LEU A 95 10.75 0.79 -5.60
C LEU A 95 11.46 -0.01 -4.50
N GLU A 96 12.46 0.58 -3.85
CA GLU A 96 13.18 -0.03 -2.72
C GLU A 96 12.61 0.37 -1.35
N LEU A 97 11.50 1.11 -1.35
CA LEU A 97 10.96 1.73 -0.15
C LEU A 97 10.45 0.68 0.85
N THR A 98 11.08 0.64 2.01
CA THR A 98 10.73 -0.24 3.13
C THR A 98 10.66 0.55 4.43
N GLY A 99 9.96 -0.01 5.42
CA GLY A 99 9.79 0.62 6.74
C GLY A 99 8.33 0.97 7.06
N ASP A 100 8.16 1.80 8.07
CA ASP A 100 6.85 2.27 8.53
C ASP A 100 6.20 3.29 7.58
N ASN A 101 4.92 3.58 7.82
CA ASN A 101 4.15 4.49 6.96
C ASN A 101 4.72 5.93 6.98
N GLU A 102 5.27 6.38 8.11
CA GLU A 102 5.83 7.74 8.23
C GLU A 102 7.09 7.88 7.36
N ARG A 103 8.01 6.89 7.44
CA ARG A 103 9.19 6.79 6.60
C ARG A 103 8.80 6.71 5.12
N LYS A 104 7.80 5.89 4.79
CA LYS A 104 7.32 5.75 3.41
C LYS A 104 6.78 7.08 2.87
N LEU A 105 5.94 7.77 3.63
CA LEU A 105 5.38 9.06 3.24
C LEU A 105 6.45 10.16 3.13
N ALA A 106 7.46 10.15 4.01
CA ALA A 106 8.59 11.09 3.95
C ALA A 106 9.40 10.92 2.66
N VAL A 107 9.79 9.69 2.29
CA VAL A 107 10.52 9.46 1.04
C VAL A 107 9.65 9.79 -0.17
N LEU A 108 8.36 9.44 -0.16
CA LEU A 108 7.46 9.85 -1.23
C LEU A 108 7.45 11.37 -1.37
N ARG A 109 7.35 12.12 -0.28
CA ARG A 109 7.37 13.59 -0.30
C ARG A 109 8.65 14.15 -0.90
N ASP A 110 9.80 13.53 -0.62
CA ASP A 110 11.09 13.94 -1.18
C ASP A 110 11.15 13.67 -2.70
N VAL A 111 10.63 12.53 -3.15
CA VAL A 111 10.70 12.12 -4.56
C VAL A 111 9.65 12.84 -5.41
N ILE A 112 8.37 12.82 -5.00
CA ILE A 112 7.24 13.36 -5.78
C ILE A 112 6.79 14.75 -5.33
N GLY A 113 7.56 15.44 -4.50
CA GLY A 113 7.20 16.74 -3.94
C GLY A 113 6.96 17.86 -4.96
N ALA A 114 7.41 17.69 -6.21
CA ALA A 114 7.10 18.61 -7.30
C ALA A 114 5.68 18.43 -7.88
N SER A 115 5.05 17.27 -7.64
CA SER A 115 3.70 16.96 -8.10
C SER A 115 2.66 17.45 -7.10
N ALA A 116 1.84 18.43 -7.51
CA ALA A 116 0.74 18.92 -6.68
C ALA A 116 -0.27 17.81 -6.37
N VAL A 117 -0.55 16.93 -7.35
CA VAL A 117 -1.44 15.78 -7.20
C VAL A 117 -0.82 14.73 -6.26
N GLY A 118 0.47 14.44 -6.43
CA GLY A 118 1.20 13.53 -5.54
C GLY A 118 1.18 13.98 -4.08
N LEU A 119 1.43 15.27 -3.84
CA LEU A 119 1.36 15.88 -2.50
C LEU A 119 -0.04 15.82 -1.89
N GLU A 120 -1.08 16.03 -2.69
CA GLU A 120 -2.47 15.86 -2.25
C GLU A 120 -2.70 14.41 -1.79
N GLY A 121 -2.26 13.42 -2.58
CA GLY A 121 -2.36 12.00 -2.21
C GLY A 121 -1.64 11.66 -0.90
N ILE A 122 -0.44 12.21 -0.68
CA ILE A 122 0.31 12.06 0.57
C ILE A 122 -0.49 12.66 1.74
N SER A 123 -1.00 13.88 1.58
CA SER A 123 -1.78 14.56 2.61
C SER A 123 -3.08 13.81 2.97
N GLU A 124 -3.74 13.21 1.99
CA GLU A 124 -4.93 12.38 2.21
C GLU A 124 -4.58 11.13 3.04
N MET A 125 -3.47 10.46 2.73
CA MET A 125 -3.00 9.29 3.49
C MET A 125 -2.61 9.66 4.93
N GLU A 126 -1.89 10.77 5.13
CA GLU A 126 -1.58 11.31 6.46
C GLU A 126 -2.86 11.58 7.27
N THR A 127 -3.88 12.14 6.62
CA THR A 127 -5.18 12.42 7.24
C THR A 127 -5.90 11.13 7.64
N ILE A 128 -5.94 10.14 6.75
CA ILE A 128 -6.54 8.82 7.04
C ILE A 128 -5.84 8.16 8.22
N PHE A 129 -4.50 8.07 8.20
CA PHE A 129 -3.73 7.49 9.30
C PHE A 129 -3.93 8.25 10.62
N GLY A 130 -4.01 9.58 10.56
CA GLY A 130 -4.31 10.43 11.71
C GLY A 130 -5.68 10.12 12.32
N TYR A 131 -6.72 9.93 11.50
CA TYR A 131 -8.05 9.57 12.00
C TYR A 131 -8.09 8.15 12.55
N VAL A 132 -7.53 7.17 11.85
CA VAL A 132 -7.45 5.77 12.29
C VAL A 132 -6.77 5.67 13.65
N ASN A 133 -5.64 6.36 13.83
CA ASN A 133 -4.90 6.37 15.10
C ASN A 133 -5.72 7.03 16.22
N ARG A 134 -6.40 8.15 15.96
CA ARG A 134 -7.26 8.84 16.94
C ARG A 134 -8.48 8.01 17.35
N LEU A 135 -9.00 7.20 16.45
CA LEU A 135 -10.15 6.32 16.70
C LEU A 135 -9.76 5.00 17.40
N GLY A 136 -8.45 4.75 17.57
CA GLY A 136 -7.96 3.55 18.25
C GLY A 136 -8.18 2.26 17.46
N VAL A 137 -8.16 2.33 16.12
CA VAL A 137 -8.25 1.15 15.27
C VAL A 137 -7.01 0.28 15.48
N GLU A 138 -7.21 -0.98 15.87
CA GLU A 138 -6.11 -1.92 16.19
C GLU A 138 -5.62 -2.70 14.97
N LEU A 139 -6.38 -2.67 13.87
CA LEU A 139 -6.01 -3.31 12.61
C LEU A 139 -4.70 -2.70 12.07
N PRO A 140 -3.63 -3.49 11.86
CA PRO A 140 -2.41 -2.99 11.25
C PRO A 140 -2.69 -2.49 9.83
N ILE A 141 -2.40 -1.21 9.56
CA ILE A 141 -2.58 -0.59 8.26
C ILE A 141 -1.21 -0.22 7.69
N GLU A 142 -0.96 -0.63 6.44
CA GLU A 142 0.30 -0.43 5.75
C GLU A 142 0.08 0.29 4.41
N LEU A 143 0.84 1.36 4.17
CA LEU A 143 0.94 1.97 2.85
C LEU A 143 1.73 1.05 1.92
N ASP A 144 1.13 0.66 0.80
CA ASP A 144 1.76 -0.20 -0.20
C ASP A 144 1.43 0.28 -1.62
N PHE A 145 2.43 0.84 -2.29
CA PHE A 145 2.30 1.36 -3.65
C PHE A 145 2.38 0.27 -4.73
N SER A 146 2.78 -0.96 -4.40
CA SER A 146 2.61 -2.12 -5.29
C SER A 146 1.15 -2.48 -5.50
N LEU A 147 0.25 -1.94 -4.69
CA LEU A 147 -1.18 -2.03 -4.90
C LEU A 147 -1.64 -1.07 -6.00
N ALA A 148 -1.43 -1.47 -7.25
CA ALA A 148 -1.60 -0.60 -8.42
C ALA A 148 -2.76 -1.03 -9.35
N ARG A 149 -3.46 -2.13 -9.05
CA ARG A 149 -4.53 -2.73 -9.89
C ARG A 149 -5.87 -1.96 -9.95
N GLY A 150 -5.93 -0.74 -9.44
CA GLY A 150 -7.11 0.12 -9.52
C GLY A 150 -7.37 0.88 -8.23
N LEU A 151 -7.92 2.09 -8.36
CA LEU A 151 -8.52 2.82 -7.24
C LEU A 151 -9.51 1.91 -6.51
N ASN A 152 -9.60 2.04 -5.20
CA ASN A 152 -10.62 1.48 -4.32
C ASN A 152 -10.42 0.08 -3.73
N TYR A 153 -9.27 -0.57 -3.89
CA TYR A 153 -9.11 -1.90 -3.28
C TYR A 153 -8.18 -1.89 -2.06
N ILE A 154 -8.82 -1.91 -0.89
CA ILE A 154 -8.28 -2.51 0.33
C ILE A 154 -7.84 -3.95 0.00
N ARG A 155 -6.53 -4.24 0.06
CA ARG A 155 -6.03 -5.62 -0.08
C ARG A 155 -5.71 -6.18 1.30
N GLU A 156 -6.47 -7.19 1.70
CA GLU A 156 -6.23 -7.97 2.90
C GLU A 156 -5.05 -8.94 2.67
N ARG A 157 -4.09 -8.96 3.59
CA ARG A 157 -3.11 -10.05 3.68
C ARG A 157 -3.44 -10.90 4.89
N PHE A 158 -3.80 -12.16 4.63
CA PHE A 158 -4.01 -13.16 5.67
C PHE A 158 -2.66 -13.61 6.23
N SER A 159 -2.40 -13.35 7.51
CA SER A 159 -1.33 -14.04 8.25
C SER A 159 -1.97 -15.18 9.03
N LYS A 160 -1.71 -16.43 8.61
CA LYS A 160 -2.27 -17.63 9.25
C LYS A 160 -1.49 -17.96 10.52
N SER A 161 -1.72 -17.22 11.60
CA SER A 161 -1.24 -17.64 12.93
C SER A 161 -2.12 -18.76 13.46
N ARG A 162 -1.73 -20.03 13.26
CA ARG A 162 -2.32 -21.15 14.01
C ARG A 162 -2.02 -20.94 15.50
N ARG A 163 -3.03 -20.61 16.31
CA ARG A 163 -2.94 -20.90 17.74
C ARG A 163 -2.99 -22.41 17.91
N SER A 164 -1.85 -23.04 18.22
CA SER A 164 -1.88 -24.38 18.80
C SER A 164 -2.38 -24.24 20.23
N THR A 165 -3.64 -24.55 20.47
CA THR A 165 -4.10 -24.87 21.82
C THR A 165 -3.67 -26.30 22.12
N SER A 166 -2.46 -26.48 22.64
CA SER A 166 -2.07 -27.71 23.34
C SER A 166 -2.39 -27.55 24.83
N PRO A 167 -3.13 -28.49 25.46
CA PRO A 167 -3.42 -28.45 26.88
C PRO A 167 -2.20 -28.95 27.66
N SER A 168 -1.17 -28.11 27.79
CA SER A 168 -0.14 -28.20 28.83
C SER A 168 0.90 -27.11 28.56
N GLY A 169 1.13 -26.28 29.57
CA GLY A 169 2.06 -25.15 29.48
C GLY A 169 3.49 -25.60 29.20
N ARG A 170 4.00 -25.24 28.03
CA ARG A 170 5.41 -24.93 27.72
C ARG A 170 5.45 -24.25 26.36
N SER A 171 5.82 -22.97 26.31
CA SER A 171 6.04 -22.27 25.05
C SER A 171 7.40 -22.66 24.47
N ALA A 172 7.43 -23.13 23.24
CA ALA A 172 8.63 -23.13 22.40
C ALA A 172 8.28 -22.40 21.11
N ALA A 173 9.03 -21.34 20.80
CA ALA A 173 8.95 -20.67 19.50
C ALA A 173 9.66 -21.54 18.46
N ALA A 174 8.97 -21.84 17.36
CA ALA A 174 9.57 -22.44 16.18
C ALA A 174 9.38 -21.45 15.04
N ASP A 175 10.47 -20.79 14.64
CA ASP A 175 10.54 -20.02 13.40
C ASP A 175 10.50 -20.99 12.21
N ALA A 176 9.55 -20.78 11.31
CA ALA A 176 9.52 -21.44 10.01
C ALA A 176 9.93 -20.44 8.94
N THR A 177 11.23 -20.37 8.69
CA THR A 177 11.81 -19.81 7.46
C THR A 177 11.28 -20.63 6.28
N THR A 178 10.63 -19.99 5.31
CA THR A 178 10.26 -20.64 4.05
C THR A 178 11.24 -20.18 2.96
N THR A 179 11.83 -21.19 2.34
CA THR A 179 12.71 -21.23 1.17
C THR A 179 12.13 -20.55 -0.06
#